data_AF-A0A5R8Y5X1-F1
#
_entry.id   AF-A0A5R8Y5X1-F1
#
_cell.length_a   1.000
_cell.length_b   1.000
_cell.length_c   1.000
_cell.angle_alpha   90.00
_cell.angle_beta   90.00
_cell.angle_gamma   90.00
#
_symmetry.space_group_name_H-M   'P 1'
#
loop_
_entity.id
_entity.type
_entity.pdbx_description
1 polymer ?
#
loop_
_entity_poly.entity_id
_entity_poly.type
_entity_poly.pdbx_seq_one_letter_code
_entity_poly.pdbx_strand_id
1 'polypeptide(L)'
;MEQVLTENDKVRNILRLQNITSENINIEMIKELVEILNKHLKESGIYHGTATIDRLRNAKFITMSTEDWEGREAVSFNSDGFIGFCGWADSKNSKPILNAVTEWALNHREKQFNLHVAKNYSELDLLED
;
A
#
# COMPACT_ATOMS: atom_id res chain seq x y z
N MET A 1 -2.88 2.56 31.13
CA MET A 1 -1.72 2.82 30.25
C MET A 1 -2.26 3.22 28.90
N GLU A 2 -1.84 4.36 28.38
CA GLU A 2 -2.13 4.75 27.01
C GLU A 2 -1.33 3.81 26.09
N GLN A 3 -2.01 3.12 25.17
CA GLN A 3 -1.34 2.19 24.25
C GLN A 3 -0.61 3.02 23.21
N VAL A 4 0.73 2.94 23.21
CA VAL A 4 1.55 3.61 22.19
C VAL A 4 1.31 2.92 20.85
N LEU A 5 0.74 3.65 19.89
CA LEU A 5 0.52 3.16 18.53
C LEU A 5 1.86 2.94 17.83
N THR A 6 2.05 1.73 17.30
CA THR A 6 3.21 1.42 16.47
C THR A 6 3.09 2.09 15.09
N GLU A 7 4.18 2.18 14.34
CA GLU A 7 4.14 2.65 12.94
C GLU A 7 3.19 1.78 12.10
N ASN A 8 3.20 0.46 12.31
CA ASN A 8 2.28 -0.45 11.63
C ASN A 8 0.81 -0.09 11.93
N ASP A 9 0.49 0.25 13.18
CA ASP A 9 -0.88 0.62 13.57
C ASP A 9 -1.30 1.96 12.93
N LYS A 10 -0.37 2.92 12.83
CA LYS A 10 -0.62 4.18 12.12
C LYS A 10 -0.94 3.94 10.64
N VAL A 11 -0.16 3.09 9.95
CA VAL A 11 -0.42 2.74 8.55
C VAL A 11 -1.77 2.03 8.40
N ARG A 12 -2.11 1.07 9.27
CA ARG A 12 -3.45 0.44 9.25
C ARG A 12 -4.57 1.45 9.46
N ASN A 13 -4.41 2.41 10.36
CA ASN A 13 -5.40 3.46 10.58
C ASN A 13 -5.58 4.34 9.33
N ILE A 14 -4.50 4.65 8.60
CA ILE A 14 -4.58 5.37 7.33
C ILE A 14 -5.38 4.56 6.30
N LEU A 15 -5.06 3.27 6.12
CA LEU A 15 -5.81 2.39 5.21
C LEU A 15 -7.29 2.34 5.56
N ARG A 16 -7.62 2.20 6.85
CA ARG A 16 -9.00 2.20 7.34
C ARG A 16 -9.72 3.51 7.05
N LEU A 17 -9.06 4.66 7.26
CA LEU A 17 -9.62 5.98 6.94
C LEU A 17 -9.85 6.17 5.44
N GLN A 18 -9.11 5.46 4.59
CA GLN A 18 -9.31 5.44 3.13
C GLN A 18 -10.27 4.36 2.65
N ASN A 19 -10.93 3.64 3.58
CA ASN A 19 -11.77 2.49 3.28
C ASN A 19 -11.04 1.43 2.43
N ILE A 20 -9.75 1.22 2.66
CA ILE A 20 -8.96 0.15 2.03
C ILE A 20 -8.96 -1.04 2.99
N THR A 21 -9.52 -2.17 2.56
CA THR A 21 -9.69 -3.38 3.35
C THR A 21 -9.25 -4.61 2.57
N SER A 22 -9.04 -5.73 3.25
CA SER A 22 -8.75 -6.99 2.55
C SER A 22 -9.92 -7.51 1.72
N GLU A 23 -11.14 -7.03 1.95
CA GLU A 23 -12.34 -7.40 1.18
C GLU A 23 -12.45 -6.63 -0.13
N ASN A 24 -12.12 -5.35 -0.14
CA ASN A 24 -12.31 -4.47 -1.30
C ASN A 24 -11.05 -4.22 -2.14
N ILE A 25 -9.88 -4.68 -1.68
CA ILE A 25 -8.64 -4.60 -2.46
C ILE A 25 -8.79 -5.40 -3.77
N ASN A 26 -8.45 -4.76 -4.89
CA ASN A 26 -8.49 -5.35 -6.22
C ASN A 26 -7.12 -5.33 -6.92
N ILE A 27 -7.02 -5.97 -8.08
CA ILE A 27 -5.75 -6.13 -8.79
C ILE A 27 -5.11 -4.81 -9.25
N GLU A 28 -5.91 -3.80 -9.62
CA GLU A 28 -5.39 -2.50 -10.05
C GLU A 28 -4.79 -1.74 -8.87
N MET A 29 -5.49 -1.74 -7.73
CA MET A 29 -4.96 -1.21 -6.47
C MET A 29 -3.64 -1.88 -6.06
N ILE A 30 -3.54 -3.20 -6.25
CA ILE A 30 -2.33 -3.96 -5.93
C ILE A 30 -1.17 -3.60 -6.88
N LYS A 31 -1.44 -3.43 -8.18
CA LYS A 31 -0.41 -2.97 -9.14
C LYS A 31 0.12 -1.58 -8.75
N GLU A 32 -0.77 -0.64 -8.45
CA GLU A 32 -0.38 0.71 -8.00
C GLU A 32 0.49 0.65 -6.74
N LEU A 33 0.12 -0.20 -5.77
CA LEU A 33 0.90 -0.39 -4.56
C LEU A 33 2.28 -0.99 -4.87
N VAL A 34 2.36 -1.98 -5.76
CA VAL A 34 3.64 -2.62 -6.15
C VAL A 34 4.59 -1.65 -6.84
N GLU A 35 4.07 -0.74 -7.68
CA GLU A 35 4.88 0.30 -8.30
C GLU A 35 5.50 1.23 -7.25
N ILE A 36 4.70 1.70 -6.29
CA ILE A 36 5.16 2.58 -5.22
C ILE A 36 6.12 1.83 -4.28
N LEU A 37 5.86 0.56 -3.97
CA LEU A 37 6.77 -0.28 -3.17
C LEU A 37 8.15 -0.39 -3.83
N ASN A 38 8.22 -0.75 -5.11
CA ASN A 38 9.50 -0.87 -5.82
C ASN A 38 10.27 0.46 -5.86
N LYS A 39 9.55 1.59 -6.05
CA LYS A 39 10.13 2.93 -5.99
C LYS A 39 10.79 3.18 -4.62
N HIS A 40 10.05 3.02 -3.53
CA HIS A 40 10.55 3.27 -2.17
C HIS A 40 11.67 2.32 -1.77
N LEU A 41 11.57 1.03 -2.12
CA LEU A 41 12.63 0.05 -1.86
C LEU A 41 13.95 0.48 -2.52
N LYS A 42 13.89 0.89 -3.79
CA LYS A 42 15.06 1.39 -4.53
C LYS A 42 15.61 2.70 -3.96
N GLU A 43 14.75 3.70 -3.77
CA GLU A 43 15.15 5.04 -3.30
C GLU A 43 15.70 5.03 -1.87
N SER A 44 15.26 4.08 -1.02
CA SER A 44 15.73 3.98 0.36
C SER A 44 17.20 3.64 0.50
N GLY A 45 17.78 2.92 -0.48
CA GLY A 45 19.15 2.40 -0.42
C GLY A 45 19.41 1.38 0.70
N ILE A 46 18.39 1.01 1.50
CA ILE A 46 18.54 0.13 2.68
C ILE A 46 19.02 -1.26 2.26
N TYR A 47 18.48 -1.75 1.15
CA TYR A 47 18.79 -3.06 0.59
C TYR A 47 19.80 -2.96 -0.57
N HIS A 48 20.69 -1.97 -0.56
CA HIS A 48 21.74 -1.80 -1.57
C HIS A 48 21.25 -1.79 -3.04
N GLY A 49 19.97 -1.45 -3.27
CA GLY A 49 19.35 -1.45 -4.59
C GLY A 49 18.93 -2.83 -5.11
N THR A 50 19.02 -3.90 -4.31
CA THR A 50 18.71 -5.27 -4.73
C THR A 50 17.31 -5.72 -4.35
N ALA A 51 16.65 -5.02 -3.42
CA ALA A 51 15.26 -5.31 -3.05
C ALA A 51 14.29 -5.06 -4.20
N THR A 52 13.49 -6.07 -4.52
CA THR A 52 12.40 -6.00 -5.50
C THR A 52 11.16 -6.73 -5.00
N ILE A 53 9.99 -6.28 -5.42
CA ILE A 53 8.74 -7.04 -5.22
C ILE A 53 8.73 -8.24 -6.17
N ASP A 54 8.44 -9.42 -5.63
CA ASP A 54 8.36 -10.64 -6.40
C ASP A 54 7.20 -10.60 -7.40
N ARG A 55 7.27 -11.47 -8.41
CA ARG A 55 6.13 -11.68 -9.30
C ARG A 55 4.88 -12.05 -8.49
N LEU A 56 3.82 -11.27 -8.65
CA LEU A 56 2.54 -11.50 -7.99
C LEU A 56 1.98 -12.89 -8.36
N ARG A 57 2.01 -13.81 -7.40
CA ARG A 57 1.35 -15.13 -7.49
C ARG A 57 -0.01 -15.13 -6.79
N ASN A 58 -0.08 -14.44 -5.65
CA ASN A 58 -1.30 -14.16 -4.93
C ASN A 58 -1.40 -12.64 -4.76
N ALA A 59 -2.41 -12.03 -5.36
CA ALA A 59 -2.55 -10.58 -5.37
C ALA A 59 -2.65 -10.01 -3.93
N LYS A 60 -3.22 -10.78 -2.99
CA LYS A 60 -3.38 -10.38 -1.59
C LYS A 60 -2.18 -10.73 -0.70
N PHE A 61 -1.13 -11.34 -1.23
CA PHE A 61 0.08 -11.66 -0.47
C PHE A 61 1.30 -11.25 -1.29
N ILE A 62 1.77 -10.03 -1.06
CA ILE A 62 2.88 -9.42 -1.77
C ILE A 62 4.17 -9.78 -1.04
N THR A 63 5.07 -10.47 -1.73
CA THR A 63 6.40 -10.81 -1.23
C THR A 63 7.48 -10.00 -1.92
N MET A 64 8.63 -9.92 -1.28
CA MET A 64 9.82 -9.29 -1.83
C MET A 64 11.03 -10.19 -1.63
N SER A 65 12.06 -9.93 -2.43
CA SER A 65 13.35 -10.61 -2.39
C SER A 65 14.49 -9.58 -2.51
N THR A 66 15.65 -9.94 -1.99
CA THR A 66 16.93 -9.25 -2.17
C THR A 66 17.95 -10.22 -2.77
N GLU A 67 19.21 -9.80 -2.88
CA GLU A 67 20.30 -10.72 -3.24
C GLU A 67 20.59 -11.79 -2.16
N ASP A 68 20.22 -11.54 -0.91
CA ASP A 68 20.56 -12.40 0.24
C ASP A 68 19.43 -13.37 0.62
N TRP A 69 18.19 -13.06 0.28
CA TRP A 69 17.02 -13.84 0.67
C TRP A 69 15.83 -13.60 -0.26
N GLU A 70 14.90 -14.55 -0.27
CA GLU A 70 13.76 -14.55 -1.18
C GLU A 70 12.42 -14.72 -0.46
N GLY A 71 11.36 -14.21 -1.08
CA GLY A 71 9.98 -14.57 -0.75
C GLY A 71 9.48 -14.10 0.63
N ARG A 72 10.06 -13.05 1.21
CA ARG A 72 9.58 -12.53 2.49
C ARG A 72 8.38 -11.63 2.31
N GLU A 73 7.46 -11.64 3.28
CA GLU A 73 6.28 -10.78 3.27
C GLU A 73 6.67 -9.30 3.18
N ALA A 74 6.14 -8.57 2.19
CA ALA A 74 6.14 -7.12 2.18
C ALA A 74 4.81 -6.60 2.75
N VAL A 75 3.70 -6.98 2.12
CA VAL A 75 2.33 -6.61 2.52
C VAL A 75 1.39 -7.79 2.31
N SER A 76 0.52 -8.06 3.26
CA SER A 76 -0.55 -9.07 3.15
C SER A 76 -1.91 -8.48 3.47
N PHE A 77 -2.93 -8.92 2.72
CA PHE A 77 -4.34 -8.61 2.93
C PHE A 77 -5.05 -9.91 3.31
N ASN A 78 -5.05 -10.24 4.59
CA ASN A 78 -5.49 -11.54 5.06
C ASN A 78 -7.02 -11.67 5.07
N SER A 79 -7.50 -12.90 4.98
CA SER A 79 -8.94 -13.21 4.91
C SER A 79 -9.70 -12.91 6.20
N ASP A 80 -9.00 -12.72 7.32
CA ASP A 80 -9.56 -12.32 8.62
C ASP A 80 -9.70 -10.79 8.76
N GLY A 81 -9.38 -10.02 7.71
CA GLY A 81 -9.39 -8.56 7.74
C GLY A 81 -8.06 -7.93 8.14
N PHE A 82 -7.10 -8.71 8.62
CA PHE A 82 -5.81 -8.17 9.03
C PHE A 82 -4.94 -7.79 7.83
N ILE A 83 -4.29 -6.63 7.92
CA ILE A 83 -3.30 -6.20 6.94
C ILE A 83 -1.90 -6.30 7.57
N GLY A 84 -1.09 -7.22 7.06
CA GLY A 84 0.28 -7.47 7.53
C GLY A 84 1.29 -6.60 6.79
N PHE A 85 2.34 -6.21 7.50
CA PHE A 85 3.48 -5.48 6.94
C PHE A 85 4.77 -6.11 7.46
N CYS A 86 5.57 -6.65 6.55
CA CYS A 86 6.95 -7.11 6.78
C CYS A 86 7.26 -7.59 8.20
N GLY A 87 6.53 -8.59 8.70
CA GLY A 87 6.60 -9.02 10.11
C GLY A 87 7.98 -9.52 10.57
N TRP A 88 8.91 -9.73 9.64
CA TRP A 88 10.30 -10.13 9.87
C TRP A 88 11.26 -8.93 10.07
N ALA A 89 10.84 -7.72 9.71
CA ALA A 89 11.70 -6.55 9.61
C ALA A 89 11.78 -5.78 10.92
N ASP A 90 12.97 -5.25 11.23
CA ASP A 90 13.13 -4.22 12.25
C ASP A 90 12.59 -2.85 11.75
N SER A 91 12.67 -1.83 12.61
CA SER A 91 12.19 -0.48 12.30
C SER A 91 12.91 0.20 11.12
N LYS A 92 14.16 -0.18 10.83
CA LYS A 92 14.91 0.39 9.70
C LYS A 92 14.41 -0.24 8.41
N ASN A 93 14.31 -1.57 8.39
CA ASN A 93 13.96 -2.36 7.22
C ASN A 93 12.47 -2.24 6.84
N SER A 94 11.58 -2.04 7.82
CA SER A 94 10.15 -1.84 7.56
C SER A 94 9.83 -0.46 6.97
N LYS A 95 10.64 0.56 7.28
CA LYS A 95 10.40 1.96 6.89
C LYS A 95 10.07 2.18 5.41
N PRO A 96 10.84 1.66 4.42
CA PRO A 96 10.51 1.86 3.01
C PRO A 96 9.15 1.25 2.63
N ILE A 97 8.77 0.13 3.25
CA ILE A 97 7.51 -0.55 2.98
C ILE A 97 6.35 0.25 3.58
N LEU A 98 6.47 0.69 4.83
CA LEU A 98 5.44 1.48 5.51
C LEU A 98 5.23 2.86 4.85
N ASN A 99 6.32 3.50 4.42
CA ASN A 99 6.25 4.76 3.68
C ASN A 99 5.54 4.58 2.32
N ALA A 100 5.85 3.51 1.59
CA ALA A 100 5.21 3.20 0.32
C ALA A 100 3.71 2.98 0.47
N VAL A 101 3.29 2.17 1.45
CA VAL A 101 1.86 1.91 1.72
C VAL A 101 1.14 3.21 2.12
N THR A 102 1.79 4.06 2.91
CA THR A 102 1.24 5.35 3.31
C THR A 102 1.05 6.28 2.12
N GLU A 103 2.08 6.47 1.28
CA GLU A 103 2.00 7.29 0.07
C GLU A 103 0.90 6.78 -0.87
N TRP A 104 0.89 5.47 -1.13
CA TRP A 104 -0.12 4.84 -1.97
C TRP A 104 -1.55 5.10 -1.48
N ALA A 105 -1.80 4.92 -0.18
CA ALA A 105 -3.13 5.13 0.40
C ALA A 105 -3.61 6.58 0.27
N LEU A 106 -2.71 7.55 0.50
CA LEU A 106 -3.02 8.97 0.35
C LEU A 106 -3.30 9.34 -1.12
N ASN A 107 -2.48 8.83 -2.06
CA ASN A 107 -2.67 9.05 -3.49
C ASN A 107 -4.00 8.43 -3.98
N HIS A 108 -4.36 7.26 -3.47
CA HIS A 108 -5.61 6.60 -3.82
C HIS A 108 -6.82 7.47 -3.43
N ARG A 109 -6.80 8.07 -2.23
CA ARG A 109 -7.85 9.01 -1.79
C ARG A 109 -8.01 10.19 -2.73
N GLU A 110 -6.91 10.83 -3.09
CA GLU A 110 -6.91 11.98 -3.97
C GLU A 110 -7.52 11.65 -5.33
N LYS A 111 -7.14 10.50 -5.91
CA LYS A 111 -7.75 9.99 -7.14
C LYS A 111 -9.26 9.79 -7.01
N GLN A 112 -9.74 9.16 -5.94
CA GLN A 112 -11.18 8.97 -5.73
C GLN A 112 -11.93 10.29 -5.59
N PHE A 113 -11.36 11.26 -4.87
CA PHE A 113 -11.92 12.59 -4.74
C PHE A 113 -12.02 13.29 -6.10
N ASN A 114 -10.94 13.30 -6.89
CA ASN A 114 -10.91 13.93 -8.20
C ASN A 114 -11.90 13.27 -9.19
N LEU A 115 -12.04 11.94 -9.15
CA LEU A 115 -13.03 11.21 -9.95
C LEU A 115 -14.47 11.56 -9.55
N HIS A 116 -14.76 11.71 -8.26
CA HIS A 116 -16.07 12.12 -7.79
C HIS A 116 -16.41 13.54 -8.25
N VAL A 117 -15.47 14.46 -8.11
CA VAL A 117 -15.63 15.86 -8.56
C VAL A 117 -15.88 15.93 -10.07
N ALA A 118 -15.05 15.25 -10.87
CA ALA A 118 -15.18 15.26 -12.33
C ALA A 118 -16.53 14.75 -12.83
N LYS A 119 -17.07 13.69 -12.20
CA LYS A 119 -18.40 13.15 -12.54
C LYS A 119 -19.52 14.14 -12.28
N ASN A 120 -19.50 14.79 -11.11
CA ASN A 120 -20.55 15.75 -10.75
C ASN A 120 -20.55 16.99 -11.67
N TYR A 121 -19.38 17.47 -12.10
CA TYR A 121 -19.31 18.57 -13.08
C TYR A 121 -19.82 18.14 -14.46
N SER A 122 -19.50 16.92 -14.92
CA SER A 122 -20.01 16.42 -16.21
C SER A 122 -21.53 16.18 -16.25
N GLU A 123 -22.17 15.91 -15.11
CA GLU A 123 -23.62 15.73 -15.02
C GLU A 123 -24.38 17.08 -15.00
N LEU A 124 -23.76 18.14 -14.48
CA LEU A 124 -24.33 19.50 -14.49
C LEU A 124 -24.32 20.10 -15.90
N ASP A 125 -23.28 19.85 -16.69
CA ASP A 125 -23.19 20.31 -18.08
C ASP A 125 -24.22 19.63 -19.03
N LEU A 126 -24.85 18.54 -18.60
CA LEU A 126 -25.89 17.82 -19.37
C LEU A 126 -27.33 18.25 -19.02
N LEU A 127 -27.50 19.17 -18.06
CA LEU A 127 -28.79 19.67 -17.60
C LEU A 127 -29.06 21.13 -18.04
N GLU A 128 -28.13 21.74 -18.77
CA GLU A 128 -28.26 23.12 -19.30
C GLU A 128 -28.81 23.21 -20.75
N ASP A 129 -29.27 22.09 -21.32
CA ASP A 129 -29.96 22.05 -22.64
C ASP A 129 -31.49 21.89 -22.54
#